data_AF-A0A4U3A9P8-F1
#
_entry.id   AF-A0A4U3A9P8-F1
#
_cell.length_a   1.000
_cell.length_b   1.000
_cell.length_c   1.000
_cell.angle_alpha   90.00
_cell.angle_beta   90.00
_cell.angle_gamma   90.00
#
_symmetry.space_group_name_H-M   'P 1'
#
loop_
_entity.id
_entity.type
_entity.pdbx_description
1 polymer ?
#
loop_
_entity_poly.entity_id
_entity_poly.type
_entity_poly.pdbx_seq_one_letter_code
_entity_poly.pdbx_strand_id
1 'polypeptide(L)' 'PVGNIEGLRKPVLSGLQCFAVIRVLLEKCKNVQEAISLVDEMPIASNINLIVADPLDAARIEIFDGYKSITT' A
#
# COMPACT_ATOMS: atom_id res chain seq x y z
N PRO A 1 3.57 -11.50 9.51
CA PRO A 1 2.89 -10.18 9.64
C PRO A 1 3.85 -9.15 10.24
N VAL A 2 3.67 -7.87 9.88
CA VAL A 2 4.47 -6.76 10.42
C VAL A 2 3.65 -6.04 11.49
N GLY A 3 4.25 -5.78 12.64
CA GLY A 3 3.57 -5.10 13.74
C GLY A 3 4.47 -4.93 14.97
N ASN A 4 4.08 -4.04 15.88
CA ASN A 4 4.87 -3.69 17.06
C ASN A 4 4.47 -4.50 18.31
N ILE A 5 4.27 -5.82 18.14
CA ILE A 5 3.97 -6.76 19.22
C ILE A 5 4.92 -7.95 19.16
N GLU A 6 5.09 -8.65 20.28
CA GLU A 6 5.96 -9.82 20.38
C GLU A 6 5.53 -10.93 19.39
N GLY A 7 6.51 -11.58 18.77
CA GLY A 7 6.27 -12.62 17.76
C GLY A 7 6.02 -12.10 16.33
N LEU A 8 5.92 -10.78 16.12
CA LEU A 8 5.84 -10.18 14.79
C LEU A 8 7.18 -9.59 14.32
N ARG A 9 7.32 -9.47 13.00
CA ARG A 9 8.40 -8.67 12.41
C ARG A 9 8.13 -7.21 12.74
N LYS A 10 9.10 -6.51 13.32
CA LYS A 10 9.01 -5.08 13.56
C LYS A 10 8.97 -4.32 12.22
N PRO A 11 8.16 -3.26 12.10
CA PRO A 11 8.18 -2.42 10.92
C PRO A 11 9.53 -1.70 10.79
N VAL A 12 10.02 -1.58 9.56
CA VAL A 12 11.28 -0.87 9.28
C VAL A 12 11.12 0.65 9.26
N LEU A 13 9.89 1.14 9.18
CA LEU A 13 9.54 2.56 9.23
C LEU A 13 8.22 2.77 9.98
N SER A 14 8.02 3.98 10.50
CA SER A 14 6.75 4.40 11.09
C SER A 14 5.77 4.81 9.99
N GLY A 15 4.57 4.21 9.97
CA GLY A 15 3.63 4.44 8.88
C GLY A 15 2.30 3.70 9.00
N LEU A 16 1.53 3.75 7.92
CA LEU A 16 0.18 3.23 7.79
C LEU A 16 0.17 1.69 7.81
N GLN A 17 -0.83 1.14 8.49
CA GLN A 17 -1.15 -0.28 8.45
C GLN A 17 -2.02 -0.61 7.24
N CYS A 18 -2.05 -1.89 6.82
CA CYS A 18 -2.73 -2.31 5.58
C CYS A 18 -4.16 -1.78 5.44
N PHE A 19 -4.97 -1.85 6.52
CA PHE A 19 -6.36 -1.40 6.48
C PHE A 19 -6.50 0.11 6.29
N ALA A 20 -5.56 0.89 6.83
CA ALA A 20 -5.54 2.34 6.61
C ALA A 20 -5.18 2.65 5.15
N VAL A 21 -4.22 1.94 4.56
CA VAL A 21 -3.85 2.10 3.14
C VAL A 21 -5.06 1.79 2.24
N ILE A 22 -5.67 0.62 2.39
CA ILE A 22 -6.83 0.20 1.58
C ILE A 22 -7.97 1.21 1.70
N ARG A 23 -8.29 1.65 2.93
CA ARG A 23 -9.35 2.62 3.16
C ARG A 23 -9.08 3.95 2.45
N VAL A 24 -7.87 4.50 2.58
CA VAL A 24 -7.56 5.78 1.94
C VAL A 24 -7.62 5.67 0.42
N LEU A 25 -7.12 4.58 -0.16
CA LEU A 25 -7.20 4.37 -1.62
C LEU A 25 -8.65 4.33 -2.10
N LEU A 26 -9.53 3.58 -1.42
CA LEU A 26 -10.95 3.49 -1.79
C LEU A 26 -11.73 4.79 -1.55
N GLU A 27 -11.33 5.59 -0.56
CA GLU A 27 -12.02 6.86 -0.23
C GLU A 27 -11.52 8.06 -1.06
N LYS A 28 -10.29 8.03 -1.56
CA LYS A 28 -9.63 9.20 -2.16
C LYS A 28 -9.34 9.08 -3.65
N CYS A 29 -9.22 7.87 -4.19
CA CYS A 29 -8.82 7.67 -5.58
C CYS A 29 -10.04 7.31 -6.45
N LYS A 30 -10.14 7.96 -7.62
CA LYS A 30 -11.17 7.68 -8.63
C LYS A 30 -10.71 6.67 -9.69
N ASN A 31 -9.41 6.53 -9.88
CA ASN A 31 -8.78 5.72 -10.92
C ASN A 31 -7.43 5.15 -10.44
N VAL A 32 -6.88 4.22 -11.22
CA VAL A 32 -5.62 3.52 -10.92
C VAL A 32 -4.43 4.48 -10.84
N GLN A 33 -4.38 5.50 -11.70
CA GLN A 33 -3.27 6.46 -11.72
C GLN A 33 -3.21 7.31 -10.44
N GLU A 34 -4.37 7.72 -9.91
CA GLU A 34 -4.48 8.38 -8.60
C GLU A 34 -4.05 7.44 -7.47
N ALA A 35 -4.42 6.15 -7.53
CA ALA A 35 -4.01 5.17 -6.53
C ALA A 35 -2.49 4.95 -6.53
N ILE A 36 -1.86 4.82 -7.70
CA ILE A 36 -0.40 4.69 -7.85
C ILE A 36 0.31 5.90 -7.25
N SER A 37 -0.11 7.10 -7.66
CA SER A 37 0.49 8.36 -7.21
C SER A 37 0.39 8.51 -5.69
N LEU A 38 -0.79 8.19 -5.13
CA LEU A 38 -1.02 8.29 -3.70
C LEU A 38 -0.23 7.24 -2.89
N VAL A 39 -0.12 6.00 -3.39
CA VAL A 39 0.71 4.98 -2.73
C VAL A 39 2.17 5.39 -2.72
N ASP A 40 2.71 6.00 -3.77
CA ASP A 40 4.12 6.39 -3.86
C ASP A 40 4.53 7.39 -2.76
N GLU A 41 3.61 8.27 -2.35
CA GLU A 41 3.84 9.26 -1.28
C GLU A 41 3.58 8.72 0.14
N MET A 42 2.76 7.67 0.29
CA MET A 42 2.36 7.18 1.62
C MET A 42 3.51 6.51 2.40
N PRO A 43 3.71 6.83 3.68
CA PRO A 43 4.55 6.02 4.55
C PRO A 43 3.80 4.73 4.93
N ILE A 44 4.14 3.59 4.33
CA ILE A 44 3.46 2.30 4.57
C ILE A 44 4.37 1.39 5.39
N ALA A 45 3.90 1.00 6.58
CA ALA A 45 4.64 0.17 7.53
C ALA A 45 4.25 -1.33 7.47
N SER A 46 3.44 -1.72 6.49
CA SER A 46 2.99 -3.11 6.29
C SER A 46 3.58 -3.70 5.03
N ASN A 47 3.92 -4.99 5.07
CA ASN A 47 4.26 -5.74 3.87
C ASN A 47 2.95 -6.24 3.24
N ILE A 48 2.59 -5.70 2.08
CA ILE A 48 1.30 -5.93 1.42
C ILE A 48 1.46 -5.98 -0.10
N ASN A 49 0.65 -6.81 -0.74
CA ASN A 49 0.46 -6.81 -2.19
C ASN A 49 -0.97 -6.36 -2.48
N LEU A 50 -1.12 -5.38 -3.36
CA LEU A 50 -2.38 -4.81 -3.77
C LEU A 50 -2.55 -4.97 -5.28
N ILE A 51 -3.77 -5.29 -5.70
CA ILE A 51 -4.21 -5.10 -7.07
C ILE A 51 -5.26 -4.00 -7.01
N VAL A 52 -4.99 -2.88 -7.66
CA VAL A 52 -5.94 -1.78 -7.83
C VAL A 52 -6.42 -1.78 -9.27
N ALA A 53 -7.72 -1.54 -9.47
CA ALA A 53 -8.32 -1.57 -10.80
C ALA A 53 -9.46 -0.56 -10.90
N ASP A 54 -9.66 -0.05 -12.10
CA ASP A 54 -10.82 0.74 -12.52
C ASP A 54 -11.35 0.18 -13.87
N PRO A 55 -12.36 0.78 -14.53
CA PRO A 55 -12.88 0.24 -15.79
C PRO A 55 -11.90 0.19 -16.97
N LEU A 56 -10.78 0.90 -16.91
CA LEU A 56 -9.81 1.05 -18.01
C LEU A 56 -8.50 0.35 -17.71
N ASP A 57 -8.02 0.45 -16.46
CA ASP A 57 -6.67 0.06 -16.07
C ASP A 57 -6.67 -0.86 -14.84
N ALA A 58 -5.54 -1.56 -14.66
CA ALA A 58 -5.20 -2.26 -13.43
C ALA A 58 -3.72 -2.05 -13.11
N ALA A 59 -3.35 -2.13 -11.84
CA ALA A 59 -1.96 -2.13 -11.42
C ALA A 59 -1.74 -3.05 -10.23
N ARG A 60 -0.60 -3.73 -10.25
CA ARG A 60 -0.05 -4.46 -9.11
C ARG A 60 0.90 -3.57 -8.35
N ILE A 61 0.69 -3.45 -7.05
CA ILE A 61 1.56 -2.71 -6.14
C ILE A 61 2.05 -3.65 -5.05
N GLU A 62 3.36 -3.79 -4.92
CA GLU A 62 4.02 -4.64 -3.93
C GLU A 62 4.79 -3.75 -2.97
N ILE A 63 4.49 -3.85 -1.68
CA ILE A 63 5.18 -3.14 -0.62
C ILE A 63 5.87 -4.15 0.29
N PHE A 64 7.20 -4.04 0.42
CA PHE A 64 8.00 -4.89 1.27
C PHE A 64 9.08 -4.08 1.98
N ASP A 65 9.03 -4.05 3.32
CA ASP A 65 9.99 -3.33 4.15
C ASP A 65 10.19 -1.89 3.67
N GLY A 66 9.07 -1.20 3.36
CA GLY A 66 9.04 0.19 2.90
C GLY A 66 9.34 0.40 1.41
N TYR A 67 9.87 -0.60 0.72
CA TYR A 67 10.09 -0.55 -0.73
C TYR A 67 8.78 -0.78 -1.47
N LYS A 68 8.56 0.00 -2.53
CA LYS A 68 7.36 -0.06 -3.37
C LYS A 68 7.77 -0.47 -4.78
N SER A 69 7.08 -1.45 -5.34
CA SER A 69 7.19 -1.87 -6.73
C SER A 69 5.81 -1.77 -7.37
N ILE A 70 5.73 -1.14 -8.54
CA ILE A 70 4.47 -0.87 -9.24
C ILE A 70 4.59 -1.44 -10.66
N THR A 71 3.58 -2.19 -11.08
CA THR A 71 3.46 -2.75 -12.44
C THR A 71 2.05 -2.51 -12.94
N THR A 72 1.91 -1.75 -14.03
CA THR A 72 0.65 -1.44 -14.72
C THR A 72 0.42 -2.42 -15.86
#